data_AF-A0A7J4IWR9-F1
#
_entry.id   AF-A0A7J4IWR9-F1
#
_cell.length_a   1.000
_cell.length_b   1.000
_cell.length_c   1.000
_cell.angle_alpha   90.00
_cell.angle_beta   90.00
_cell.angle_gamma   90.00
#
_symmetry.space_group_name_H-M   'P 1'
#
loop_
_entity.id
_entity.type
_entity.pdbx_description
1 polymer ?
#
loop_
_entity_poly.entity_id
_entity_poly.type
_entity_poly.pdbx_seq_one_letter_code
_entity_poly.pdbx_strand_id
1 'polypeptide(L)'
;MDISSEYEENDSVRLSEISLNYTLSEYNERLSFLDRISEEIVFHFKMISKNWGAFEFSAFGVAALAIILGSWDLGIGELNSGGDYNRVGTQGILFLKDLSLILTLLSAIAWFAFAIQLFIRFPIMRENIIYMLLSMFAVQLGYMRVFALHPTDLQITQLGPVILANLILVFLTIFVVHRAVTETRDVHVLERHSHPDPRVVQTAWKDHSLKLWSIGLGLWMILVNIFSWSGAHSVSTRPISADGELYQFPWLYLICSIISVFLLIHIIWYPQFMLGAAGDRIQSTRAREVSGELNFVSKENVQGMCPICKEETSVIQHPSGKITINCAQFKCQGGGVPGTICQDCDMTLPTRIECGNCKSNTTITSHFDRQDAW
;
A
#
# COMPACT_ATOMS: atom_id res chain seq x y z
N MET A 1 6.05 -30.58 -32.26
CA MET A 1 5.29 -29.32 -32.15
C MET A 1 4.27 -29.55 -31.07
N ASP A 2 4.63 -29.18 -29.85
CA ASP A 2 3.88 -29.50 -28.64
C ASP A 2 2.66 -28.59 -28.50
N ILE A 3 1.51 -29.23 -28.35
CA ILE A 3 0.19 -28.64 -28.13
C ILE A 3 -0.01 -28.44 -26.61
N SER A 4 0.95 -27.76 -25.97
CA SER A 4 0.95 -27.54 -24.52
C SER A 4 1.12 -26.07 -24.11
N SER A 5 1.06 -25.13 -25.05
CA SER A 5 1.29 -23.70 -24.78
C SER A 5 0.03 -22.83 -24.79
N GLU A 6 -1.18 -23.42 -24.78
CA GLU A 6 -2.43 -22.66 -24.99
C GLU A 6 -3.42 -22.64 -23.81
N TYR A 7 -3.04 -23.08 -22.60
CA TYR A 7 -3.90 -22.96 -21.40
C TYR A 7 -3.12 -22.75 -20.08
N GLU A 8 -2.16 -21.82 -20.05
CA GLU A 8 -1.84 -21.10 -18.81
C GLU A 8 -2.36 -19.67 -18.97
N GLU A 9 -3.69 -19.56 -19.13
CA GLU A 9 -4.39 -18.31 -18.86
C GLU A 9 -4.19 -18.04 -17.36
N ASN A 10 -3.36 -17.07 -17.05
CA ASN A 10 -2.99 -16.67 -15.71
C ASN A 10 -4.28 -16.25 -14.97
N ASP A 11 -4.82 -17.17 -14.17
CA ASP A 11 -6.04 -17.06 -13.34
C ASP A 11 -5.87 -15.98 -12.25
N SER A 12 -5.78 -14.72 -12.70
CA SER A 12 -5.62 -13.55 -11.87
C SER A 12 -6.94 -13.32 -11.14
N VAL A 13 -6.98 -13.69 -9.87
CA VAL A 13 -8.17 -13.50 -9.03
C VAL A 13 -8.51 -12.01 -9.00
N ARG A 14 -9.75 -11.65 -9.36
CA ARG A 14 -10.25 -10.27 -9.31
C ARG A 14 -11.18 -10.08 -8.12
N LEU A 15 -11.13 -8.91 -7.48
CA LEU A 15 -12.05 -8.60 -6.38
C LEU A 15 -13.50 -8.52 -6.89
N SER A 16 -13.71 -8.05 -8.12
CA SER A 16 -15.04 -7.94 -8.72
C SER A 16 -15.75 -9.29 -8.88
N GLU A 17 -14.99 -10.38 -8.93
CA GLU A 17 -15.48 -11.74 -9.16
C GLU A 17 -15.71 -12.54 -7.87
N ILE A 18 -15.35 -11.97 -6.71
CA ILE A 18 -15.58 -12.63 -5.44
C ILE A 18 -17.06 -12.59 -5.09
N SER A 19 -17.61 -13.79 -4.92
CA SER A 19 -18.93 -14.00 -4.32
C SER A 19 -18.77 -14.56 -2.91
N LEU A 20 -19.64 -14.09 -2.02
CA LEU A 20 -19.76 -14.63 -0.67
C LEU A 20 -20.87 -15.68 -0.65
N ASN A 21 -20.67 -16.74 0.13
CA ASN A 21 -21.71 -17.76 0.34
C ASN A 21 -22.91 -17.22 1.14
N TYR A 22 -22.72 -16.11 1.85
CA TYR A 22 -23.71 -15.48 2.71
C TYR A 22 -23.56 -13.97 2.63
N THR A 23 -24.68 -13.24 2.54
CA THR A 23 -24.70 -11.78 2.54
C THR A 23 -25.53 -11.25 3.71
N LEU A 24 -24.94 -10.37 4.52
CA LEU A 24 -25.61 -9.71 5.64
C LEU A 24 -26.63 -8.67 5.16
N SER A 25 -26.46 -8.16 3.95
CA SER A 25 -27.40 -7.25 3.29
C SER A 25 -28.77 -7.88 3.02
N GLU A 26 -28.85 -9.20 2.84
CA GLU A 26 -30.13 -9.93 2.78
C GLU A 26 -30.92 -9.82 4.10
N TYR A 27 -30.23 -9.73 5.24
CA TYR A 27 -30.89 -9.53 6.54
C TYR A 27 -31.20 -8.05 6.79
N ASN A 28 -30.25 -7.15 6.50
CA ASN A 28 -30.44 -5.71 6.64
C ASN A 28 -29.54 -4.95 5.66
N GLU A 29 -30.14 -4.16 4.77
CA GLU A 29 -29.43 -3.37 3.75
C GLU A 29 -28.31 -2.48 4.32
N ARG A 30 -28.48 -1.99 5.56
CA ARG A 30 -27.48 -1.18 6.27
C ARG A 30 -26.16 -1.93 6.53
N LEU A 31 -26.17 -3.27 6.49
CA LEU A 31 -25.00 -4.11 6.71
C LEU A 31 -24.25 -4.43 5.41
N SER A 32 -24.67 -3.88 4.26
CA SER A 32 -23.98 -4.05 2.97
C SER A 32 -22.51 -3.63 2.97
N PHE A 33 -22.09 -2.77 3.90
CA PHE A 33 -20.67 -2.44 4.07
C PHE A 33 -19.83 -3.59 4.64
N LEU A 34 -20.41 -4.44 5.50
CA LEU A 34 -19.74 -5.61 6.07
C LEU A 34 -19.54 -6.70 5.01
N ASP A 35 -20.50 -6.84 4.09
CA ASP A 35 -20.37 -7.74 2.94
C ASP A 35 -19.17 -7.32 2.08
N ARG A 36 -19.06 -6.03 1.76
CA ARG A 36 -17.91 -5.49 1.01
C ARG A 36 -16.57 -5.72 1.70
N ILE A 37 -16.52 -5.56 3.02
CA ILE A 37 -15.30 -5.86 3.80
C ILE A 37 -15.00 -7.35 3.75
N SER A 38 -16.01 -8.21 3.85
CA SER A 38 -15.85 -9.66 3.81
C SER A 38 -15.38 -10.16 2.43
N GLU A 39 -15.88 -9.57 1.34
CA GLU A 39 -15.37 -9.79 -0.03
C GLU A 39 -13.87 -9.48 -0.10
N GLU A 40 -13.45 -8.31 0.41
CA GLU A 40 -12.04 -7.91 0.44
C GLU A 40 -11.21 -8.82 1.36
N ILE A 41 -11.75 -9.30 2.48
CA ILE A 41 -11.02 -10.24 3.35
C ILE A 41 -10.73 -11.54 2.60
N VAL A 42 -11.76 -12.12 1.97
CA VAL A 42 -11.60 -13.34 1.16
C VAL A 42 -10.61 -13.09 0.01
N PHE A 43 -10.66 -11.93 -0.63
CA PHE A 43 -9.70 -11.54 -1.66
C PHE A 43 -8.27 -11.57 -1.13
N HIS A 44 -7.99 -10.80 -0.08
CA HIS A 44 -6.64 -10.68 0.45
C HIS A 44 -6.09 -12.03 0.91
N PHE A 45 -6.90 -12.89 1.54
CA PHE A 45 -6.47 -14.23 1.91
C PHE A 45 -6.16 -15.11 0.69
N LYS A 46 -7.02 -15.11 -0.34
CA LYS A 46 -6.72 -15.83 -1.60
C LYS A 46 -5.43 -15.32 -2.22
N MET A 47 -5.24 -14.01 -2.26
CA MET A 47 -4.06 -13.39 -2.85
C MET A 47 -2.79 -13.71 -2.06
N ILE A 48 -2.84 -13.70 -0.73
CA ILE A 48 -1.74 -14.16 0.13
C ILE A 48 -1.42 -15.63 -0.18
N SER A 49 -2.43 -16.50 -0.18
CA SER A 49 -2.20 -17.95 -0.40
C SER A 49 -1.62 -18.28 -1.78
N LYS A 50 -1.99 -17.53 -2.82
CA LYS A 50 -1.51 -17.75 -4.19
C LYS A 50 -0.12 -17.13 -4.43
N ASN A 51 0.18 -15.98 -3.81
CA ASN A 51 1.33 -15.16 -4.19
C ASN A 51 2.43 -15.03 -3.13
N TRP A 52 2.18 -15.35 -1.86
CA TRP A 52 3.25 -15.37 -0.87
C TRP A 52 4.14 -16.58 -1.12
N GLY A 53 5.41 -16.31 -1.40
CA GLY A 53 6.43 -17.33 -1.62
C GLY A 53 7.29 -17.56 -0.40
N ALA A 54 8.35 -18.34 -0.58
CA ALA A 54 9.32 -18.62 0.47
C ALA A 54 9.95 -17.35 1.07
N PHE A 55 10.01 -16.26 0.30
CA PHE A 55 10.58 -15.00 0.75
C PHE A 55 9.69 -14.29 1.79
N GLU A 56 8.40 -14.11 1.50
CA GLU A 56 7.49 -13.41 2.41
C GLU A 56 7.38 -14.15 3.75
N PHE A 57 7.35 -15.49 3.69
CA PHE A 57 7.39 -16.33 4.89
C PHE A 57 8.75 -16.34 5.59
N SER A 58 9.88 -16.25 4.86
CA SER A 58 11.20 -16.16 5.50
C SER A 58 11.39 -14.82 6.21
N ALA A 59 10.96 -13.72 5.60
CA ALA A 59 10.98 -12.39 6.24
C ALA A 59 10.14 -12.39 7.52
N PHE A 60 8.93 -12.97 7.46
CA PHE A 60 8.09 -13.16 8.65
C PHE A 60 8.80 -14.01 9.72
N GLY A 61 9.37 -15.15 9.32
CA GLY A 61 10.10 -16.05 10.23
C GLY A 61 11.30 -15.39 10.91
N VAL A 62 12.09 -14.61 10.16
CA VAL A 62 13.25 -13.87 10.69
C VAL A 62 12.81 -12.83 11.71
N ALA A 63 11.73 -12.10 11.46
CA ALA A 63 11.22 -11.12 12.41
C ALA A 63 10.59 -11.77 13.65
N ALA A 64 9.83 -12.86 13.49
CA ALA A 64 9.29 -13.61 14.61
C ALA A 64 10.42 -14.18 15.50
N LEU A 65 11.49 -14.68 14.88
CA LEU A 65 12.70 -15.12 15.57
C LEU A 65 13.40 -13.95 16.28
N ALA A 66 13.50 -12.78 15.66
CA ALA A 66 14.05 -11.59 16.29
C ALA A 66 13.29 -11.21 17.57
N ILE A 67 11.95 -11.25 17.52
CA ILE A 67 11.07 -10.99 18.66
C ILE A 67 11.30 -12.01 19.76
N ILE A 68 11.27 -13.31 19.44
CA ILE A 68 11.43 -14.39 20.41
C ILE A 68 12.80 -14.28 21.08
N LEU A 69 13.89 -14.16 20.32
CA LEU A 69 15.25 -14.07 20.87
C LEU A 69 15.44 -12.84 21.78
N GLY A 70 14.79 -11.72 21.47
CA GLY A 70 14.93 -10.48 22.25
C GLY A 70 14.04 -10.40 23.48
N SER A 71 12.99 -11.21 23.57
CA SER A 71 11.96 -11.11 24.63
C SER A 71 11.79 -12.38 25.45
N TRP A 72 12.36 -13.51 25.02
CA TRP A 72 12.23 -14.78 25.68
C TRP A 72 13.53 -15.16 26.41
N ASP A 73 13.41 -15.42 27.71
CA ASP A 73 14.55 -15.66 28.60
C ASP A 73 15.17 -17.07 28.47
N LEU A 74 14.52 -17.98 27.74
CA LEU A 74 14.92 -19.39 27.49
C LEU A 74 15.32 -20.17 28.76
N GLY A 75 14.80 -19.78 29.93
CA GLY A 75 15.13 -20.39 31.23
C GLY A 75 16.43 -19.88 31.87
N ILE A 76 17.05 -18.82 31.33
CA ILE A 76 18.28 -18.20 31.85
C ILE A 76 18.01 -17.40 33.13
N GLY A 77 16.80 -16.88 33.29
CA GLY A 77 16.37 -16.08 34.44
C GLY A 77 16.86 -14.63 34.42
N GLU A 78 17.44 -14.16 33.32
CA GLU A 78 17.99 -12.80 33.23
C GLU A 78 16.88 -11.76 33.07
N LEU A 79 15.91 -12.04 32.19
CA LEU A 79 14.76 -11.15 32.01
C LEU A 79 13.81 -11.21 33.22
N ASN A 80 13.68 -12.39 33.84
CA ASN A 80 12.80 -12.60 35.00
C ASN A 80 13.37 -12.05 36.32
N SER A 81 14.70 -12.00 36.48
CA SER A 81 15.33 -11.57 37.74
C SER A 81 15.43 -10.05 37.92
N GLY A 82 15.03 -9.26 36.92
CA GLY A 82 15.14 -7.80 36.94
C GLY A 82 16.53 -7.25 36.63
N GLY A 83 17.59 -8.06 36.75
CA GLY A 83 18.97 -7.67 36.52
C GLY A 83 19.52 -6.67 37.54
N ASP A 84 20.75 -6.18 37.32
CA ASP A 84 21.36 -5.13 38.15
C ASP A 84 21.05 -3.73 37.58
N TYR A 85 20.05 -3.06 38.15
CA TYR A 85 19.61 -1.73 37.72
C TYR A 85 20.66 -0.63 37.88
N ASN A 86 21.74 -0.86 38.65
CA ASN A 86 22.82 0.12 38.79
C ASN A 86 23.75 0.15 37.57
N ARG A 87 23.61 -0.81 36.65
CA ARG A 87 24.44 -0.92 35.45
C ARG A 87 23.62 -0.63 34.22
N VAL A 88 23.93 0.48 33.55
CA VAL A 88 23.22 0.92 32.35
C VAL A 88 24.17 1.03 31.15
N GLY A 89 23.60 0.99 29.94
CA GLY A 89 24.37 1.14 28.71
C GLY A 89 25.35 0.00 28.46
N THR A 90 26.57 0.33 28.00
CA THR A 90 27.60 -0.66 27.66
C THR A 90 28.04 -1.49 28.86
N GLN A 91 28.10 -0.87 30.06
CA GLN A 91 28.45 -1.59 31.29
C GLN A 91 27.38 -2.61 31.69
N GLY A 92 26.10 -2.31 31.45
CA GLY A 92 25.01 -3.27 31.66
C GLY A 92 25.09 -4.45 30.70
N ILE A 93 25.29 -4.18 29.40
CA ILE A 93 25.38 -5.22 28.35
C ILE A 93 26.55 -6.19 28.61
N LEU A 94 27.71 -5.69 29.03
CA LEU A 94 28.90 -6.51 29.30
C LEU A 94 28.78 -7.35 30.58
N PHE A 95 27.79 -7.10 31.43
CA PHE A 95 27.57 -7.84 32.67
C PHE A 95 26.43 -8.86 32.57
N LEU A 96 25.73 -8.90 31.43
CA LEU A 96 24.76 -9.95 31.15
C LEU A 96 25.43 -11.32 31.13
N LYS A 97 24.69 -12.36 31.51
CA LYS A 97 25.11 -13.74 31.23
C LYS A 97 25.41 -13.90 29.74
N ASP A 98 26.47 -14.64 29.41
CA ASP A 98 26.96 -14.82 28.04
C ASP A 98 25.84 -15.21 27.06
N LEU A 99 24.95 -16.12 27.47
CA LEU A 99 23.83 -16.55 26.64
C LEU A 99 22.80 -15.44 26.40
N SER A 100 22.45 -14.65 27.42
CA SER A 100 21.54 -13.50 27.27
C SER A 100 22.13 -12.41 26.37
N LEU A 101 23.44 -12.19 26.45
CA LEU A 101 24.17 -11.32 25.54
C LEU A 101 24.09 -11.83 24.10
N ILE A 102 24.33 -13.13 23.87
CA ILE A 102 24.23 -13.76 22.55
C ILE A 102 22.81 -13.63 21.98
N LEU A 103 21.77 -13.92 22.76
CA LEU A 103 20.37 -13.81 22.33
C LEU A 103 20.00 -12.37 21.94
N THR A 104 20.44 -11.39 22.73
CA THR A 104 20.22 -9.97 22.44
C THR A 104 20.90 -9.55 21.14
N LEU A 105 22.15 -9.97 20.91
CA LEU A 105 22.88 -9.68 19.68
C LEU A 105 22.24 -10.36 18.47
N LEU A 106 21.83 -11.62 18.58
CA LEU A 106 21.14 -12.34 17.51
C LEU A 106 19.79 -11.71 17.18
N SER A 107 19.04 -11.24 18.18
CA SER A 107 17.80 -10.48 17.98
C SER A 107 18.06 -9.20 17.18
N ALA A 108 19.09 -8.43 17.54
CA ALA A 108 19.46 -7.20 16.83
C ALA A 108 19.88 -7.47 15.37
N ILE A 109 20.68 -8.51 15.14
CA ILE A 109 21.08 -8.93 13.78
C ILE A 109 19.85 -9.37 12.98
N ALA A 110 18.93 -10.13 13.58
CA ALA A 110 17.72 -10.59 12.92
C ALA A 110 16.78 -9.42 12.55
N TRP A 111 16.64 -8.41 13.41
CA TRP A 111 15.90 -7.18 13.09
C TRP A 111 16.53 -6.42 11.91
N PHE A 112 17.85 -6.31 11.88
CA PHE A 112 18.56 -5.67 10.76
C PHE A 112 18.39 -6.47 9.45
N ALA A 113 18.50 -7.79 9.52
CA ALA A 113 18.27 -8.69 8.39
C ALA A 113 16.83 -8.59 7.87
N PHE A 114 15.85 -8.51 8.77
CA PHE A 114 14.44 -8.29 8.40
C PHE A 114 14.24 -6.96 7.67
N ALA A 115 14.78 -5.86 8.20
CA ALA A 115 14.69 -4.57 7.55
C ALA A 115 15.33 -4.59 6.15
N ILE A 116 16.52 -5.17 6.01
CA ILE A 116 17.19 -5.34 4.70
C ILE A 116 16.34 -6.17 3.74
N GLN A 117 15.77 -7.28 4.20
CA GLN A 117 14.91 -8.13 3.39
C GLN A 117 13.71 -7.35 2.83
N LEU A 118 13.02 -6.58 3.69
CA LEU A 118 11.91 -5.73 3.25
C LEU A 118 12.37 -4.73 2.17
N PHE A 119 13.51 -4.07 2.35
CA PHE A 119 14.02 -3.09 1.39
C PHE A 119 14.39 -3.70 0.04
N ILE A 120 15.05 -4.85 0.04
CA ILE A 120 15.46 -5.52 -1.20
C ILE A 120 14.22 -5.97 -1.98
N ARG A 121 13.28 -6.61 -1.28
CA ARG A 121 12.11 -7.23 -1.91
C ARG A 121 11.06 -6.25 -2.35
N PHE A 122 10.91 -5.15 -1.61
CA PHE A 122 9.84 -4.20 -1.85
C PHE A 122 10.35 -2.86 -2.38
N PRO A 123 10.95 -2.80 -3.60
CA PRO A 123 11.60 -1.60 -4.13
C PRO A 123 10.68 -0.40 -4.24
N ILE A 124 9.41 -0.63 -4.61
CA ILE A 124 8.43 0.45 -4.82
C ILE A 124 8.02 1.08 -3.47
N MET A 125 8.05 0.29 -2.40
CA MET A 125 7.67 0.72 -1.05
C MET A 125 8.86 1.12 -0.16
N ARG A 126 10.11 1.15 -0.66
CA ARG A 126 11.32 1.38 0.16
C ARG A 126 11.24 2.61 1.06
N GLU A 127 10.83 3.75 0.50
CA GLU A 127 10.70 4.99 1.26
C GLU A 127 9.61 4.86 2.33
N ASN A 128 8.48 4.26 1.97
CA ASN A 128 7.37 4.03 2.89
C ASN A 128 7.74 3.06 4.03
N ILE A 129 8.58 2.05 3.76
CA ILE A 129 9.11 1.15 4.80
C ILE A 129 9.85 1.94 5.87
N ILE A 130 10.68 2.93 5.49
CA ILE A 130 11.41 3.77 6.45
C ILE A 130 10.42 4.50 7.36
N TYR A 131 9.41 5.14 6.79
CA TYR A 131 8.41 5.89 7.57
C TYR A 131 7.63 4.98 8.53
N MET A 132 7.29 3.75 8.09
CA MET A 132 6.61 2.75 8.92
C MET A 132 7.50 2.24 10.06
N LEU A 133 8.78 1.95 9.80
CA LEU A 133 9.71 1.51 10.85
C LEU A 133 10.04 2.64 11.84
N LEU A 134 10.22 3.87 11.34
CA LEU A 134 10.54 5.03 12.16
C LEU A 134 9.36 5.44 13.07
N SER A 135 8.13 5.36 12.54
CA SER A 135 6.93 5.59 13.35
C SER A 135 6.73 4.52 14.43
N MET A 136 6.94 3.25 14.09
CA MET A 136 6.93 2.16 15.07
C MET A 136 7.96 2.38 16.19
N PHE A 137 9.18 2.77 15.81
CA PHE A 137 10.26 3.06 16.77
C PHE A 137 9.93 4.27 17.66
N ALA A 138 9.34 5.33 17.09
CA ALA A 138 8.93 6.52 17.85
C ALA A 138 7.93 6.17 18.96
N VAL A 139 6.94 5.31 18.68
CA VAL A 139 5.95 4.86 19.68
C VAL A 139 6.61 4.07 20.80
N GLN A 140 7.53 3.15 20.47
CA GLN A 140 8.30 2.42 21.48
C GLN A 140 9.09 3.37 22.40
N LEU A 141 9.78 4.36 21.83
CA LEU A 141 10.50 5.38 22.60
C LEU A 141 9.56 6.22 23.49
N GLY A 142 8.38 6.59 22.98
CA GLY A 142 7.37 7.32 23.75
C GLY A 142 6.94 6.55 25.00
N TYR A 143 6.61 5.27 24.86
CA TYR A 143 6.24 4.42 26.00
C TYR A 143 7.41 4.15 26.94
N MET A 144 8.60 3.81 26.41
CA MET A 144 9.80 3.63 27.23
C MET A 144 10.10 4.88 28.07
N ARG A 145 9.97 6.07 27.48
CA ARG A 145 10.23 7.33 28.19
C ARG A 145 9.26 7.56 29.34
N VAL A 146 7.98 7.29 29.14
CA VAL A 146 6.94 7.45 30.16
C VAL A 146 7.16 6.46 31.31
N PHE A 147 7.32 5.17 31.00
CA PHE A 147 7.50 4.14 32.01
C PHE A 147 8.85 4.19 32.72
N ALA A 148 9.88 4.76 32.10
CA ALA A 148 11.15 5.04 32.78
C ALA A 148 11.03 6.12 33.86
N LEU A 149 10.07 7.05 33.73
CA LEU A 149 9.81 8.09 34.74
C LEU A 149 8.73 7.68 35.74
N HIS A 150 7.74 6.94 35.28
CA HIS A 150 6.54 6.57 36.03
C HIS A 150 6.23 5.08 35.85
N PRO A 151 6.97 4.19 36.53
CA PRO A 151 6.84 2.74 36.35
C PRO A 151 5.48 2.16 36.76
N THR A 152 4.87 2.69 37.83
CA THR A 152 3.63 2.14 38.41
C THR A 152 2.49 3.17 38.51
N ASP A 153 2.81 4.46 38.71
CA ASP A 153 1.82 5.51 39.01
C ASP A 153 1.62 6.46 37.82
N LEU A 154 1.21 5.89 36.68
CA LEU A 154 1.02 6.66 35.44
C LEU A 154 -0.23 7.55 35.51
N GLN A 155 -0.03 8.87 35.43
CA GLN A 155 -1.12 9.85 35.29
C GLN A 155 -1.30 10.29 33.84
N ILE A 156 -2.52 10.66 33.47
CA ILE A 156 -2.85 11.14 32.11
C ILE A 156 -1.99 12.35 31.71
N THR A 157 -1.65 13.22 32.66
CA THR A 157 -0.82 14.42 32.45
C THR A 157 0.62 14.09 32.03
N GLN A 158 1.08 12.87 32.27
CA GLN A 158 2.45 12.42 31.97
C GLN A 158 2.57 11.75 30.59
N LEU A 159 1.47 11.61 29.85
CA LEU A 159 1.43 10.96 28.53
C LEU A 159 2.02 11.82 27.40
N GLY A 160 2.58 13.00 27.69
CA GLY A 160 3.17 13.89 26.70
C GLY A 160 4.08 13.20 25.67
N PRO A 161 5.05 12.36 26.08
CA PRO A 161 5.89 11.62 25.13
C PRO A 161 5.13 10.61 24.26
N VAL A 162 4.13 9.91 24.81
CA VAL A 162 3.28 8.96 24.07
C VAL A 162 2.39 9.69 23.08
N ILE A 163 1.85 10.87 23.46
CA ILE A 163 1.07 11.73 22.58
C ILE A 163 1.93 12.21 21.40
N LEU A 164 3.12 12.74 21.68
CA LEU A 164 4.06 13.18 20.63
C LEU A 164 4.43 12.03 19.68
N ALA A 165 4.74 10.85 20.23
CA ALA A 165 5.07 9.68 19.43
C ALA A 165 3.90 9.22 18.53
N ASN A 166 2.66 9.27 19.04
CA ASN A 166 1.47 8.95 18.24
C ASN A 166 1.16 10.03 17.19
N LEU A 167 1.48 11.31 17.43
CA LEU A 167 1.41 12.34 16.39
C LEU A 167 2.40 12.05 15.26
N ILE A 168 3.62 11.61 15.58
CA ILE A 168 4.60 11.17 14.58
C ILE A 168 4.08 9.94 13.82
N LEU A 169 3.51 8.95 14.52
CA LEU A 169 2.90 7.77 13.91
C LEU A 169 1.79 8.15 12.93
N VAL A 170 0.82 8.96 13.36
CA VAL A 170 -0.28 9.42 12.51
C VAL A 170 0.24 10.20 11.31
N PHE A 171 1.20 11.11 11.53
CA PHE A 171 1.80 11.89 10.44
C PHE A 171 2.45 11.00 9.39
N LEU A 172 3.36 10.12 9.79
CA LEU A 172 4.11 9.27 8.87
C LEU A 172 3.22 8.18 8.23
N THR A 173 2.36 7.53 9.00
CA THR A 173 1.55 6.43 8.49
C THR A 173 0.35 6.91 7.66
N ILE A 174 -0.35 7.96 8.11
CA ILE A 174 -1.56 8.43 7.41
C ILE A 174 -1.24 9.52 6.39
N PHE A 175 -0.56 10.59 6.80
CA PHE A 175 -0.36 11.73 5.90
C PHE A 175 0.72 11.48 4.84
N VAL A 176 1.71 10.64 5.13
CA VAL A 176 2.77 10.28 4.18
C VAL A 176 2.43 8.98 3.47
N VAL A 177 2.41 7.84 4.17
CA VAL A 177 2.31 6.52 3.52
C VAL A 177 0.92 6.25 2.94
N HIS A 178 -0.15 6.37 3.73
CA HIS A 178 -1.53 6.11 3.26
C HIS A 178 -1.90 6.99 2.08
N ARG A 179 -1.59 8.28 2.19
CA ARG A 179 -1.83 9.24 1.11
C ARG A 179 -1.02 8.92 -0.16
N ALA A 180 0.27 8.61 -0.04
CA ALA A 180 1.08 8.27 -1.20
C ALA A 180 0.57 7.00 -1.92
N VAL A 181 0.20 5.97 -1.17
CA VAL A 181 -0.33 4.72 -1.75
C VAL A 181 -1.68 4.94 -2.44
N THR A 182 -2.60 5.64 -1.79
CA THR A 182 -3.94 5.90 -2.35
C THR A 182 -3.87 6.78 -3.60
N GLU A 183 -3.11 7.86 -3.57
CA GLU A 183 -2.94 8.74 -4.74
C GLU A 183 -2.20 8.03 -5.89
N THR A 184 -1.21 7.17 -5.60
CA THR A 184 -0.56 6.37 -6.64
C THR A 184 -1.52 5.35 -7.26
N ARG A 185 -2.35 4.67 -6.44
CA ARG A 185 -3.38 3.76 -6.94
C ARG A 185 -4.38 4.49 -7.85
N ASP A 186 -4.80 5.69 -7.46
CA ASP A 186 -5.75 6.48 -8.25
C ASP A 186 -5.19 6.78 -9.65
N VAL A 187 -3.94 7.22 -9.72
CA VAL A 187 -3.25 7.48 -10.99
C VAL A 187 -3.06 6.20 -11.80
N HIS A 188 -2.66 5.10 -11.16
CA HIS A 188 -2.49 3.81 -11.82
C HIS A 188 -3.78 3.35 -12.51
N VAL A 189 -4.94 3.44 -11.84
CA VAL A 189 -6.23 3.06 -12.44
C VAL A 189 -6.57 3.97 -13.63
N LEU A 190 -6.31 5.28 -13.51
CA LEU A 190 -6.60 6.24 -14.57
C LEU A 190 -5.72 6.05 -15.81
N GLU A 191 -4.46 5.67 -15.66
CA GLU A 191 -3.52 5.51 -16.76
C GLU A 191 -3.57 4.11 -17.39
N ARG A 192 -3.63 3.07 -16.56
CA ARG A 192 -3.50 1.67 -17.00
C ARG A 192 -4.83 0.98 -17.27
N HIS A 193 -5.91 1.48 -16.68
CA HIS A 193 -7.26 0.95 -16.89
C HIS A 193 -8.21 2.01 -17.47
N SER A 194 -7.65 2.97 -18.21
CA SER A 194 -8.43 3.96 -18.95
C SER A 194 -9.26 3.24 -20.02
N HIS A 195 -10.57 3.46 -20.03
CA HIS A 195 -11.46 2.85 -21.01
C HIS A 195 -12.62 3.80 -21.36
N PRO A 196 -13.07 3.86 -22.63
CA PRO A 196 -14.18 4.73 -23.02
C PRO A 196 -15.50 4.43 -22.31
N ASP A 197 -15.71 3.16 -21.93
CA ASP A 197 -16.85 2.75 -21.09
C ASP A 197 -16.54 2.98 -19.59
N PRO A 198 -17.29 3.87 -18.91
CA PRO A 198 -17.07 4.15 -17.49
C PRO A 198 -17.32 2.95 -16.58
N ARG A 199 -18.06 1.92 -17.01
CA ARG A 199 -18.33 0.73 -16.20
C ARG A 199 -17.09 -0.13 -16.03
N VAL A 200 -16.30 -0.28 -17.10
CA VAL A 200 -15.03 -1.03 -17.07
C VAL A 200 -14.05 -0.36 -16.11
N VAL A 201 -13.98 0.98 -16.15
CA VAL A 201 -13.18 1.78 -15.23
C VAL A 201 -13.65 1.58 -13.79
N GLN A 202 -14.96 1.61 -13.51
CA GLN A 202 -15.50 1.33 -12.16
C GLN A 202 -15.15 -0.07 -11.65
N THR A 203 -15.15 -1.09 -12.51
CA THR A 203 -14.70 -2.44 -12.16
C THR A 203 -13.21 -2.43 -11.80
N ALA A 204 -12.38 -1.73 -12.57
CA ALA A 204 -10.95 -1.60 -12.25
C ALA A 204 -10.72 -0.88 -10.91
N TRP A 205 -11.51 0.14 -10.58
CA TRP A 205 -11.51 0.77 -9.25
C TRP A 205 -11.91 -0.19 -8.14
N LYS A 206 -12.86 -1.09 -8.38
CA LYS A 206 -13.22 -2.16 -7.44
C LYS A 206 -12.02 -3.09 -7.26
N ASP A 207 -11.43 -3.58 -8.34
CA ASP A 207 -10.30 -4.51 -8.28
C ASP A 207 -9.06 -3.96 -7.57
N HIS A 208 -8.88 -2.63 -7.60
CA HIS A 208 -7.82 -1.91 -6.91
C HIS A 208 -8.30 -1.20 -5.64
N SER A 209 -9.31 -1.77 -4.96
CA SER A 209 -9.79 -1.25 -3.68
C SER A 209 -8.71 -1.35 -2.61
N LEU A 210 -8.51 -0.26 -1.87
CA LEU A 210 -7.58 -0.18 -0.74
C LEU A 210 -8.29 -0.09 0.61
N LYS A 211 -9.59 -0.45 0.69
CA LYS A 211 -10.36 -0.26 1.94
C LYS A 211 -9.88 -1.17 3.05
N LEU A 212 -9.77 -2.48 2.79
CA LEU A 212 -9.27 -3.43 3.78
C LEU A 212 -7.79 -3.17 4.09
N TRP A 213 -7.00 -2.77 3.09
CA TRP A 213 -5.62 -2.32 3.33
C TRP A 213 -5.58 -1.13 4.29
N SER A 214 -6.47 -0.14 4.12
CA SER A 214 -6.58 1.02 5.02
C SER A 214 -7.01 0.62 6.44
N ILE A 215 -7.94 -0.33 6.57
CA ILE A 215 -8.34 -0.90 7.86
C ILE A 215 -7.15 -1.63 8.51
N GLY A 216 -6.42 -2.43 7.73
CA GLY A 216 -5.20 -3.12 8.16
C GLY A 216 -4.13 -2.14 8.64
N LEU A 217 -3.97 -1.00 7.98
CA LEU A 217 -3.07 0.06 8.41
C LEU A 217 -3.46 0.64 9.78
N GLY A 218 -4.75 0.90 9.99
CA GLY A 218 -5.26 1.34 11.29
C GLY A 218 -5.10 0.28 12.39
N LEU A 219 -5.36 -0.99 12.08
CA LEU A 219 -5.15 -2.10 13.00
C LEU A 219 -3.67 -2.24 13.38
N TRP A 220 -2.76 -2.06 12.41
CA TRP A 220 -1.33 -2.06 12.67
C TRP A 220 -0.92 -0.94 13.63
N MET A 221 -1.43 0.28 13.47
CA MET A 221 -1.17 1.39 14.41
C MET A 221 -1.64 1.07 15.84
N ILE A 222 -2.76 0.38 15.98
CA ILE A 222 -3.27 -0.09 17.28
C ILE A 222 -2.32 -1.14 17.88
N LEU A 223 -1.93 -2.15 17.09
CA LEU A 223 -1.00 -3.18 17.54
C LEU A 223 0.35 -2.60 17.97
N VAL A 224 0.86 -1.60 17.25
CA VAL A 224 2.08 -0.86 17.59
C VAL A 224 1.99 -0.26 18.99
N ASN A 225 0.86 0.36 19.34
CA ASN A 225 0.66 0.89 20.68
C ASN A 225 0.55 -0.23 21.73
N ILE A 226 -0.20 -1.29 21.45
CA ILE A 226 -0.41 -2.40 22.40
C ILE A 226 0.92 -3.08 22.76
N PHE A 227 1.73 -3.48 21.77
CA PHE A 227 2.99 -4.14 22.09
C PHE A 227 3.99 -3.14 22.68
N SER A 228 4.02 -1.87 22.25
CA SER A 228 4.95 -0.88 22.82
C SER A 228 4.65 -0.59 24.29
N TRP A 229 3.36 -0.44 24.62
CA TRP A 229 2.90 -0.32 26.00
C TRP A 229 3.25 -1.57 26.80
N SER A 230 2.89 -2.76 26.30
CA SER A 230 3.12 -4.03 27.00
C SER A 230 4.60 -4.27 27.27
N GLY A 231 5.47 -4.00 26.29
CA GLY A 231 6.91 -4.13 26.41
C GLY A 231 7.47 -3.18 27.48
N ALA A 232 7.21 -1.88 27.35
CA ALA A 232 7.71 -0.88 28.30
C ALA A 232 7.18 -1.11 29.73
N HIS A 233 5.88 -1.41 29.87
CA HIS A 233 5.27 -1.72 31.16
C HIS A 233 5.94 -2.94 31.80
N SER A 234 6.07 -4.06 31.07
CA SER A 234 6.69 -5.29 31.58
C SER A 234 8.14 -5.12 32.02
N VAL A 235 8.88 -4.20 31.41
CA VAL A 235 10.26 -3.87 31.81
C VAL A 235 10.28 -2.98 33.05
N SER A 236 9.38 -2.00 33.11
CA SER A 236 9.34 -1.03 34.21
C SER A 236 8.83 -1.60 35.53
N THR A 237 7.96 -2.61 35.48
CA THR A 237 7.41 -3.26 36.68
C THR A 237 8.24 -4.47 37.13
N ARG A 238 9.45 -4.65 36.58
CA ARG A 238 10.32 -5.77 36.98
C ARG A 238 10.67 -5.64 38.46
N PRO A 239 10.66 -6.76 39.20
CA PRO A 239 11.05 -6.73 40.60
C PRO A 239 12.53 -6.34 40.71
N ILE A 240 12.83 -5.43 41.63
CA ILE A 240 14.19 -4.92 41.89
C ILE A 240 15.03 -5.98 42.66
N SER A 241 14.37 -7.04 43.16
CA SER A 241 14.96 -8.15 43.91
C SER A 241 14.35 -9.49 43.48
N ALA A 242 15.13 -10.57 43.57
CA ALA A 242 14.72 -11.93 43.17
C ALA A 242 13.45 -12.46 43.87
N ASP A 243 13.06 -11.85 45.00
CA ASP A 243 11.90 -12.23 45.81
C ASP A 243 10.59 -11.55 45.37
N GLY A 244 10.63 -10.66 44.36
CA GLY A 244 9.45 -9.94 43.89
C GLY A 244 8.61 -10.77 42.92
N GLU A 245 7.37 -11.08 43.30
CA GLU A 245 6.47 -12.00 42.57
C GLU A 245 5.85 -11.43 41.27
N LEU A 246 6.17 -10.19 40.88
CA LEU A 246 5.40 -9.46 39.87
C LEU A 246 6.06 -9.39 38.48
N TYR A 247 6.65 -10.48 37.99
CA TYR A 247 7.02 -10.58 36.58
C TYR A 247 5.82 -11.05 35.75
N GLN A 248 5.08 -10.12 35.15
CA GLN A 248 4.09 -10.45 34.13
C GLN A 248 4.83 -10.76 32.83
N PHE A 249 4.91 -12.05 32.50
CA PHE A 249 5.55 -12.50 31.26
C PHE A 249 4.95 -11.75 30.05
N PRO A 250 5.76 -11.23 29.12
CA PRO A 250 5.32 -10.28 28.10
C PRO A 250 4.57 -10.96 26.93
N TRP A 251 3.60 -11.82 27.23
CA TRP A 251 2.79 -12.54 26.24
C TRP A 251 2.04 -11.61 25.31
N LEU A 252 1.50 -10.51 25.84
CA LEU A 252 0.81 -9.51 25.04
C LEU A 252 1.77 -8.82 24.06
N TYR A 253 2.98 -8.46 24.49
CA TYR A 253 4.03 -7.97 23.61
C TYR A 253 4.36 -9.01 22.52
N LEU A 254 4.60 -10.27 22.88
CA LEU A 254 5.01 -11.32 21.94
C LEU A 254 3.94 -11.58 20.88
N ILE A 255 2.69 -11.79 21.29
CA ILE A 255 1.59 -12.08 20.38
C ILE A 255 1.29 -10.87 19.49
N CYS A 256 1.16 -9.67 20.07
CA CYS A 256 0.84 -8.48 19.30
C CYS A 256 1.96 -8.07 18.35
N SER A 257 3.24 -8.24 18.72
CA SER A 257 4.36 -7.94 17.84
C SER A 257 4.46 -8.92 16.67
N ILE A 258 4.24 -10.23 16.87
CA ILE A 258 4.21 -11.22 15.79
C ILE A 258 3.07 -10.91 14.80
N ILE A 259 1.85 -10.67 15.29
CA ILE A 259 0.72 -10.29 14.44
C ILE A 259 1.01 -8.97 13.72
N SER A 260 1.63 -8.00 14.41
CA SER A 260 2.00 -6.71 13.82
C SER A 260 3.00 -6.87 12.69
N VAL A 261 3.98 -7.78 12.78
CA VAL A 261 4.93 -8.02 11.68
C VAL A 261 4.25 -8.68 10.49
N PHE A 262 3.39 -9.68 10.70
CA PHE A 262 2.61 -10.27 9.61
C PHE A 262 1.83 -9.19 8.85
N LEU A 263 1.14 -8.33 9.62
CA LEU A 263 0.36 -7.24 9.06
C LEU A 263 1.22 -6.17 8.36
N LEU A 264 2.40 -5.85 8.91
CA LEU A 264 3.36 -4.93 8.29
C LEU A 264 3.82 -5.46 6.92
N ILE A 265 4.21 -6.74 6.84
CA ILE A 265 4.61 -7.37 5.58
C ILE A 265 3.46 -7.27 4.58
N HIS A 266 2.23 -7.58 5.00
CA HIS A 266 1.06 -7.47 4.13
C HIS A 266 0.80 -6.03 3.66
N ILE A 267 0.90 -5.04 4.55
CA ILE A 267 0.74 -3.60 4.24
C ILE A 267 1.75 -3.13 3.19
N ILE A 268 2.98 -3.63 3.25
CA ILE A 268 4.05 -3.29 2.30
C ILE A 268 3.84 -4.06 0.99
N TRP A 269 3.54 -5.35 1.08
CA TRP A 269 3.43 -6.24 -0.07
C TRP A 269 2.24 -5.88 -0.97
N TYR A 270 1.08 -5.57 -0.40
CA TYR A 270 -0.16 -5.44 -1.18
C TYR A 270 -0.13 -4.29 -2.21
N PRO A 271 0.27 -3.04 -1.86
CA PRO A 271 0.40 -1.98 -2.85
C PRO A 271 1.42 -2.30 -3.95
N GLN A 272 2.55 -2.92 -3.60
CA GLN A 272 3.54 -3.31 -4.60
C GLN A 272 3.02 -4.41 -5.52
N PHE A 273 2.30 -5.37 -4.97
CA PHE A 273 1.66 -6.43 -5.75
C PHE A 273 0.65 -5.83 -6.73
N MET A 274 -0.23 -4.94 -6.27
CA MET A 274 -1.25 -4.30 -7.11
C MET A 274 -0.66 -3.41 -8.22
N LEU A 275 0.34 -2.59 -7.88
CA LEU A 275 0.90 -1.62 -8.83
C LEU A 275 1.85 -2.26 -9.86
N GLY A 276 2.26 -3.50 -9.62
CA GLY A 276 3.19 -4.24 -10.47
C GLY A 276 4.60 -3.63 -10.49
N ALA A 277 5.52 -4.25 -11.25
CA ALA A 277 6.89 -3.76 -11.41
C ALA A 277 7.01 -2.56 -12.38
N ALA A 278 5.90 -1.88 -12.67
CA ALA A 278 5.77 -0.91 -13.74
C ALA A 278 6.31 0.48 -13.36
N GLY A 279 7.57 0.56 -12.89
CA GLY A 279 8.37 1.79 -12.83
C GLY A 279 7.90 2.94 -11.92
N ASP A 280 6.63 2.97 -11.51
CA ASP A 280 6.02 4.08 -10.80
C ASP A 280 6.40 4.02 -9.32
N ARG A 281 7.07 5.09 -8.84
CA ARG A 281 7.34 5.25 -7.41
C ARG A 281 6.06 5.59 -6.69
N ILE A 282 5.86 5.01 -5.49
CA ILE A 282 4.72 5.40 -4.65
C ILE A 282 5.01 6.77 -4.03
N GLN A 283 4.27 7.77 -4.49
CA GLN A 283 4.48 9.17 -4.15
C GLN A 283 3.15 9.90 -4.15
N SER A 284 2.96 10.81 -3.19
CA SER A 284 1.86 11.76 -3.22
C SER A 284 1.97 12.70 -4.42
N THR A 285 0.83 13.21 -4.88
CA THR A 285 0.66 14.31 -5.83
C THR A 285 1.66 15.43 -5.58
N ARG A 286 1.75 15.94 -4.35
CA ARG A 286 2.71 16.98 -3.98
C ARG A 286 4.17 16.56 -4.15
N ALA A 287 4.51 15.31 -3.83
CA ALA A 287 5.87 14.81 -4.05
C ALA A 287 6.20 14.74 -5.55
N ARG A 288 5.22 14.35 -6.38
CA ARG A 288 5.34 14.35 -7.85
C ARG A 288 5.45 15.77 -8.44
N GLU A 289 4.79 16.76 -7.83
CA GLU A 289 4.92 18.18 -8.22
C GLU A 289 6.36 18.66 -7.98
N VAL A 290 6.91 18.31 -6.81
CA VAL A 290 8.25 18.72 -6.39
C VAL A 290 9.34 17.97 -7.17
N SER A 291 9.14 16.70 -7.50
CA SER A 291 10.07 15.92 -8.32
C SER A 291 10.05 16.28 -9.80
N GLY A 292 9.06 17.08 -10.24
CA GLY A 292 8.83 17.38 -11.65
C GLY A 292 8.32 16.17 -12.45
N GLU A 293 7.96 15.07 -11.79
CA GLU A 293 7.37 13.87 -12.41
C GLU A 293 5.90 14.10 -12.80
N LEU A 294 5.27 15.17 -12.33
CA LEU A 294 4.00 15.67 -12.87
C LEU A 294 4.18 16.30 -14.25
N ASN A 295 4.61 15.50 -15.21
CA ASN A 295 4.12 15.64 -16.56
C ASN A 295 2.68 15.11 -16.52
N PHE A 296 1.70 16.00 -16.28
CA PHE A 296 0.32 15.74 -16.70
C PHE A 296 0.33 15.56 -18.24
N VAL A 297 0.76 14.41 -18.74
CA VAL A 297 0.54 13.98 -20.13
C VAL A 297 -0.89 13.44 -20.22
N SER A 298 -1.82 14.36 -20.00
CA SER A 298 -3.12 14.31 -20.65
C SER A 298 -3.65 15.72 -20.87
N LYS A 299 -2.77 16.71 -21.07
CA LYS A 299 -3.18 18.06 -21.52
C LYS A 299 -2.90 18.36 -22.98
N GLU A 300 -2.25 17.45 -23.70
CA GLU A 300 -2.11 17.61 -25.14
C GLU A 300 -3.24 16.88 -25.86
N ASN A 301 -3.84 17.61 -26.78
CA ASN A 301 -4.79 17.12 -27.75
C ASN A 301 -4.16 15.92 -28.49
N VAL A 302 -4.76 14.74 -28.39
CA VAL A 302 -4.29 13.57 -29.13
C VAL A 302 -4.72 13.73 -30.58
N GLN A 303 -3.76 13.78 -31.50
CA GLN A 303 -4.03 13.81 -32.93
C GLN A 303 -4.43 12.41 -33.41
N GLY A 304 -5.56 12.30 -34.12
CA GLY A 304 -6.00 11.04 -34.70
C GLY A 304 -5.09 10.59 -35.85
N MET A 305 -4.80 9.30 -35.93
CA MET A 305 -4.00 8.68 -37.00
C MET A 305 -4.88 7.82 -37.91
N CYS A 306 -4.63 7.83 -39.22
CA CYS A 306 -5.33 6.95 -40.14
C CYS A 306 -5.06 5.47 -39.76
N PRO A 307 -6.09 4.62 -39.58
CA PRO A 307 -5.88 3.22 -39.21
C PRO A 307 -5.20 2.39 -40.30
N ILE A 308 -5.21 2.86 -41.56
CA ILE A 308 -4.65 2.13 -42.71
C ILE A 308 -3.19 2.51 -42.97
N CYS A 309 -2.87 3.81 -42.98
CA CYS A 309 -1.52 4.29 -43.34
C CYS A 309 -0.79 5.05 -42.23
N LYS A 310 -1.40 5.15 -41.03
CA LYS A 310 -0.85 5.82 -39.84
C LYS A 310 -0.48 7.31 -40.02
N GLU A 311 -0.97 7.94 -41.09
CA GLU A 311 -0.84 9.39 -41.30
C GLU A 311 -1.69 10.18 -40.30
N GLU A 312 -1.21 11.33 -39.84
CA GLU A 312 -2.00 12.24 -39.01
C GLU A 312 -3.23 12.77 -39.77
N THR A 313 -4.37 12.80 -39.09
CA THR A 313 -5.67 13.20 -39.64
C THR A 313 -6.22 14.36 -38.84
N SER A 314 -7.10 15.19 -39.40
CA SER A 314 -7.61 16.44 -38.78
C SER A 314 -8.50 16.28 -37.54
N VAL A 315 -8.53 15.09 -36.95
CA VAL A 315 -9.30 14.79 -35.74
C VAL A 315 -8.44 14.99 -34.53
N ILE A 316 -9.02 15.62 -33.52
CA ILE A 316 -8.39 15.83 -32.23
C ILE A 316 -9.26 15.22 -31.15
N GLN A 317 -8.67 14.39 -30.29
CA GLN A 317 -9.30 13.98 -29.04
C GLN A 317 -8.76 14.87 -27.92
N HIS A 318 -9.65 15.62 -27.30
CA HIS A 318 -9.32 16.44 -26.15
C HIS A 318 -9.13 15.59 -24.88
N PRO A 319 -8.43 16.12 -23.87
CA PRO A 319 -8.29 15.51 -22.55
C PRO A 319 -9.58 15.05 -21.86
N SER A 320 -10.70 15.69 -22.21
CA SER A 320 -12.04 15.34 -21.71
C SER A 320 -12.64 14.09 -22.36
N GLY A 321 -11.92 13.43 -23.28
CA GLY A 321 -12.45 12.37 -24.15
C GLY A 321 -13.32 12.88 -25.30
N LYS A 322 -13.56 14.21 -25.36
CA LYS A 322 -14.36 14.84 -26.41
C LYS A 322 -13.56 14.89 -27.71
N ILE A 323 -14.12 14.30 -28.77
CA ILE A 323 -13.53 14.32 -30.11
C ILE A 323 -14.05 15.54 -30.87
N THR A 324 -13.14 16.29 -31.48
CA THR A 324 -13.45 17.43 -32.35
C THR A 324 -12.86 17.23 -33.73
N ILE A 325 -13.56 17.77 -34.72
CA ILE A 325 -13.16 17.75 -36.12
C ILE A 325 -13.35 19.13 -36.73
N ASN A 326 -12.45 19.49 -37.63
CA ASN A 326 -12.59 20.70 -38.45
C ASN A 326 -13.64 20.50 -39.54
N CYS A 327 -14.34 21.57 -39.89
CA CYS A 327 -15.32 21.54 -40.97
C CYS A 327 -14.65 21.21 -42.31
N ALA A 328 -15.27 20.33 -43.09
CA ALA A 328 -14.77 19.93 -44.41
C ALA A 328 -15.07 20.96 -45.53
N GLN A 329 -15.84 22.02 -45.23
CA GLN A 329 -16.26 22.99 -46.22
C GLN A 329 -15.12 23.94 -46.63
N PHE A 330 -15.03 24.22 -47.93
CA PHE A 330 -14.02 25.13 -48.47
C PHE A 330 -14.13 26.53 -47.82
N LYS A 331 -13.02 27.00 -47.22
CA LYS A 331 -12.90 28.28 -46.46
C LYS A 331 -13.69 28.37 -45.15
N CYS A 332 -14.12 27.26 -44.56
CA CYS A 332 -14.65 27.26 -43.19
C CYS A 332 -13.54 26.89 -42.20
N GLN A 333 -13.31 27.72 -41.17
CA GLN A 333 -12.39 27.42 -40.06
C GLN A 333 -13.11 26.87 -38.83
N GLY A 334 -14.43 26.70 -38.91
CA GLY A 334 -15.23 26.15 -37.82
C GLY A 334 -14.92 24.69 -37.56
N GLY A 335 -15.15 24.27 -36.32
CA GLY A 335 -14.95 22.91 -35.87
C GLY A 335 -15.90 22.58 -34.74
N GLY A 336 -16.05 21.30 -34.44
CA GLY A 336 -16.99 20.88 -33.41
C GLY A 336 -17.07 19.37 -33.26
N VAL A 337 -18.12 18.93 -32.58
CA VAL A 337 -18.36 17.51 -32.33
C VAL A 337 -18.84 16.84 -33.63
N PRO A 338 -18.30 15.67 -34.01
CA PRO A 338 -18.79 14.92 -35.16
C PRO A 338 -20.31 14.73 -35.13
N GLY A 339 -20.97 14.96 -36.28
CA GLY A 339 -22.42 14.84 -36.41
C GLY A 339 -23.24 16.04 -35.90
N THR A 340 -22.58 17.09 -35.38
CA THR A 340 -23.26 18.36 -35.01
C THR A 340 -23.16 19.40 -36.12
N ILE A 341 -23.95 20.46 -36.04
CA ILE A 341 -23.94 21.57 -36.98
C ILE A 341 -22.74 22.47 -36.69
N CYS A 342 -21.93 22.77 -37.71
CA CYS A 342 -20.85 23.73 -37.61
C CYS A 342 -21.42 25.15 -37.39
N GLN A 343 -20.96 25.84 -36.34
CA GLN A 343 -21.48 27.17 -35.99
C GLN A 343 -21.15 28.28 -37.01
N ASP A 344 -20.17 28.05 -37.88
CA ASP A 344 -19.70 29.06 -38.84
C ASP A 344 -20.35 28.93 -40.23
N CYS A 345 -20.79 27.73 -40.61
CA CYS A 345 -21.29 27.46 -41.96
C CYS A 345 -22.57 26.63 -42.02
N ASP A 346 -23.18 26.32 -40.88
CA ASP A 346 -24.42 25.53 -40.71
C ASP A 346 -24.42 24.14 -41.38
N MET A 347 -23.25 23.64 -41.80
CA MET A 347 -23.10 22.30 -42.35
C MET A 347 -22.90 21.27 -41.25
N THR A 348 -23.49 20.09 -41.43
CA THR A 348 -23.27 18.95 -40.53
C THR A 348 -21.81 18.49 -40.61
N LEU A 349 -21.14 18.48 -39.46
CA LEU A 349 -19.77 17.99 -39.33
C LEU A 349 -19.72 16.49 -39.62
N PRO A 350 -18.73 16.02 -40.39
CA PRO A 350 -18.72 14.64 -40.84
C PRO A 350 -18.45 13.67 -39.67
N THR A 351 -19.02 12.47 -39.74
CA THR A 351 -18.82 11.37 -38.78
C THR A 351 -17.78 10.35 -39.27
N ARG A 352 -17.33 10.51 -40.52
CA ARG A 352 -16.31 9.71 -41.19
C ARG A 352 -15.33 10.62 -41.93
N ILE A 353 -14.09 10.17 -42.09
CA ILE A 353 -13.03 10.95 -42.71
C ILE A 353 -12.37 10.14 -43.81
N GLU A 354 -12.17 10.82 -44.93
CA GLU A 354 -11.32 10.34 -46.01
C GLU A 354 -9.87 10.75 -45.73
N CYS A 355 -8.96 9.79 -45.62
CA CYS A 355 -7.55 10.09 -45.42
C CYS A 355 -6.96 10.78 -46.65
N GLY A 356 -6.25 11.91 -46.45
CA GLY A 356 -5.60 12.65 -47.53
C GLY A 356 -4.55 11.83 -48.29
N ASN A 357 -3.83 10.96 -47.57
CA ASN A 357 -2.76 10.11 -48.11
C ASN A 357 -3.30 8.85 -48.84
N CYS A 358 -3.97 7.94 -48.13
CA CYS A 358 -4.41 6.65 -48.70
C CYS A 358 -5.85 6.59 -49.20
N LYS A 359 -6.62 7.70 -49.13
CA LYS A 359 -8.02 7.79 -49.61
C LYS A 359 -9.01 6.82 -48.95
N SER A 360 -8.63 6.19 -47.84
CA SER A 360 -9.54 5.34 -47.07
C SER A 360 -10.59 6.18 -46.35
N ASN A 361 -11.86 5.79 -46.46
CA ASN A 361 -12.97 6.41 -45.74
C ASN A 361 -13.29 5.61 -44.46
N THR A 362 -12.90 6.14 -43.31
CA THR A 362 -12.96 5.46 -42.01
C THR A 362 -13.76 6.26 -40.98
N THR A 363 -14.33 5.58 -39.99
CA THR A 363 -15.07 6.22 -38.90
C THR A 363 -14.14 6.98 -37.98
N ILE A 364 -14.53 8.15 -37.48
CA ILE A 364 -13.66 8.98 -36.63
C ILE A 364 -13.10 8.24 -35.41
N THR A 365 -13.89 7.35 -34.81
CA THR A 365 -13.48 6.52 -33.68
C THR A 365 -12.35 5.55 -34.00
N SER A 366 -12.15 5.14 -35.26
CA SER A 366 -11.06 4.24 -35.65
C SER A 366 -9.74 4.95 -35.87
N HIS A 367 -9.70 6.28 -35.76
CA HIS A 367 -8.46 7.06 -35.86
C HIS A 367 -7.72 7.20 -34.53
N PHE A 368 -8.34 6.79 -33.44
CA PHE A 368 -7.72 6.65 -32.14
C PHE A 368 -7.55 5.15 -31.92
N ASP A 369 -6.30 4.70 -31.84
CA ASP A 369 -5.95 3.28 -31.87
C ASP A 369 -6.76 2.51 -30.81
N ARG A 370 -7.42 1.42 -31.22
CA ARG A 370 -7.94 0.37 -30.33
C ARG A 370 -6.78 -0.53 -29.87
N GLN A 371 -5.67 0.07 -29.45
CA GLN A 371 -4.60 -0.67 -28.81
C GLN A 371 -5.03 -0.87 -27.36
N ASP A 372 -5.20 -2.13 -26.98
CA ASP A 372 -5.52 -2.62 -25.63
C ASP A 372 -7.02 -2.83 -25.30
N ALA A 373 -7.75 -3.39 -26.27
CA ALA A 373 -8.85 -4.31 -25.95
C ALA A 373 -8.35 -5.75 -26.01
N TRP A 374 -7.59 -6.16 -24.99
CA TRP A 374 -7.32 -7.55 -24.65
C TRP A 374 -7.28 -7.70 -23.13
#